data_AF-V7C745-F1
#
_entry.id   AF-V7C745-F1
#
_cell.length_a   1.000
_cell.length_b   1.000
_cell.length_c   1.000
_cell.angle_alpha   90.00
_cell.angle_beta   90.00
_cell.angle_gamma   90.00
#
_symmetry.space_group_name_H-M   'P 1'
#
loop_
_entity.id
_entity.type
_entity.pdbx_description
1 polymer ?
#
loop_
_entity_poly.entity_id
_entity_poly.type
_entity_poly.pdbx_seq_one_letter_code
_entity_poly.pdbx_strand_id
1 'polypeptide(L)' 'TIRDTLEEKDIEKRENGEVFEMKVAMKLGRSVSELRRLASKSASCGMEGMVVDEFASKLF' A
#
# COMPACT_ATOMS: atom_id res chain seq x y z
N THR A 1 11.40 -2.20 8.84
CA THR A 1 11.31 -1.60 7.48
C THR A 1 10.20 -2.26 6.69
N ILE A 2 9.68 -1.66 5.61
CA ILE A 2 8.60 -2.28 4.79
C ILE A 2 8.98 -3.71 4.34
N ARG A 3 10.26 -3.92 4.03
CA ARG A 3 10.83 -5.22 3.65
C ARG A 3 10.68 -6.28 4.75
N ASP A 4 11.00 -5.94 5.99
CA ASP A 4 10.83 -6.87 7.13
C ASP A 4 9.36 -7.26 7.32
N THR A 5 8.41 -6.34 7.05
CA THR A 5 6.97 -6.64 7.09
C THR A 5 6.54 -7.61 5.98
N LEU A 6 7.15 -7.54 4.79
CA LEU A 6 6.89 -8.49 3.70
C LEU A 6 7.46 -9.88 3.96
N GLU A 7 8.55 -9.96 4.72
CA GLU A 7 9.24 -11.22 5.04
C GLU A 7 8.71 -11.89 6.32
N GLU A 8 7.87 -11.21 7.12
CA GLU A 8 7.31 -11.73 8.37
C GLU A 8 6.27 -12.85 8.12
N LYS A 9 6.66 -14.07 8.48
CA LYS A 9 5.86 -15.29 8.32
C LYS A 9 5.00 -15.59 9.55
N ASP A 10 5.38 -15.07 10.71
CA ASP A 10 4.66 -15.27 11.96
C ASP A 10 3.47 -14.30 12.04
N ILE A 11 2.26 -14.86 11.94
CA ILE A 11 1.02 -14.08 11.90
C ILE A 11 0.81 -13.31 13.21
N GLU A 12 1.24 -13.88 14.34
CA GLU A 12 1.09 -13.28 15.68
C GLU A 12 1.97 -12.02 15.83
N LYS A 13 3.04 -11.91 15.04
CA LYS A 13 3.95 -10.75 15.03
C LYS A 13 3.53 -9.65 14.05
N ARG A 14 2.56 -9.92 13.17
CA ARG A 14 2.11 -8.93 12.19
C ARG A 14 1.35 -7.80 12.88
N GLU A 15 1.60 -6.58 12.42
CA GLU A 15 0.83 -5.41 12.85
C GLU A 15 -0.62 -5.53 12.36
N ASN A 16 -1.57 -5.02 13.13
CA ASN A 16 -2.97 -4.95 12.71
C ASN A 16 -3.10 -4.21 11.37
N GLY A 17 -3.87 -4.76 10.43
CA GLY A 17 -3.99 -4.23 9.07
C GLY A 17 -4.46 -2.78 9.02
N GLU A 18 -5.41 -2.38 9.87
CA GLU A 18 -5.89 -0.99 9.94
C GLU A 18 -4.83 -0.03 10.51
N VAL A 19 -4.05 -0.49 11.51
CA VAL A 19 -2.97 0.32 12.11
C VAL A 19 -1.85 0.53 11.10
N PHE A 20 -1.50 -0.54 10.38
CA PHE A 20 -0.51 -0.48 9.31
C PHE A 20 -0.95 0.49 8.20
N GLU A 21 -2.21 0.40 7.75
CA GLU A 21 -2.76 1.28 6.72
C GLU A 21 -2.73 2.76 7.15
N MET A 22 -3.14 3.05 8.39
CA MET A 22 -3.08 4.40 8.96
C MET A 22 -1.65 4.94 9.03
N LYS A 23 -0.70 4.11 9.45
CA LYS A 23 0.72 4.47 9.58
C LYS A 23 1.33 4.80 8.22
N VAL A 24 1.00 4.03 7.19
CA VAL A 24 1.42 4.31 5.80
C VAL A 24 0.79 5.61 5.30
N ALA A 25 -0.51 5.82 5.53
CA ALA A 25 -1.20 7.06 5.18
C ALA A 25 -0.53 8.29 5.81
N MET A 26 -0.22 8.22 7.10
CA MET A 26 0.47 9.29 7.83
C MET A 26 1.88 9.55 7.29
N LYS A 27 2.66 8.50 7.01
CA LYS A 27 4.02 8.65 6.45
C LYS A 27 4.03 9.29 5.06
N LEU A 28 2.97 9.10 4.30
CA LEU A 28 2.82 9.62 2.93
C LEU A 28 2.06 10.95 2.87
N GLY A 29 1.55 11.46 4.00
CA GLY A 29 0.71 12.67 4.02
C GLY A 29 -0.59 12.52 3.21
N ARG A 30 -1.17 11.32 3.20
CA ARG A 30 -2.40 10.96 2.45
C ARG A 30 -3.48 10.49 3.41
N SER A 31 -4.73 10.49 2.94
CA SER A 31 -5.82 9.83 3.65
C SER A 31 -5.87 8.32 3.36
N VAL A 32 -6.46 7.56 4.29
CA VAL A 32 -6.68 6.11 4.14
C VAL A 32 -7.56 5.81 2.93
N SER A 33 -8.61 6.59 2.68
CA SER A 33 -9.51 6.42 1.54
C SER A 33 -8.80 6.62 0.20
N GLU A 34 -7.87 7.57 0.11
CA GLU A 34 -7.03 7.76 -1.06
C GLU A 34 -6.13 6.55 -1.32
N LEU A 35 -5.51 5.98 -0.28
CA LEU A 35 -4.69 4.77 -0.35
C LEU A 35 -5.50 3.54 -0.82
N ARG A 36 -6.74 3.39 -0.36
CA ARG A 36 -7.62 2.30 -0.82
C ARG A 36 -8.00 2.45 -2.28
N ARG A 37 -8.45 3.65 -2.67
CA ARG A 37 -8.74 3.97 -4.08
C ARG A 37 -7.49 3.76 -4.94
N LEU A 38 -6.32 4.04 -4.39
CA LEU A 38 -5.04 3.82 -5.03
C LEU A 38 -4.80 2.31 -5.27
N ALA A 39 -4.89 1.49 -4.22
CA ALA A 39 -4.72 0.04 -4.29
C ALA A 39 -5.70 -0.61 -5.28
N SER A 40 -6.98 -0.21 -5.27
CA SER A 40 -7.99 -0.74 -6.20
C SER A 40 -7.64 -0.47 -7.67
N LYS A 41 -7.20 0.75 -7.98
CA LYS A 41 -6.75 1.11 -9.35
C LYS A 41 -5.49 0.36 -9.75
N SER A 42 -4.56 0.15 -8.83
CA SER A 42 -3.35 -0.64 -9.09
C SER A 42 -3.67 -2.09 -9.42
N ALA A 43 -4.62 -2.70 -8.69
CA ALA A 43 -5.03 -4.08 -8.91
C ALA A 43 -5.70 -4.27 -10.27
N SER A 44 -6.57 -3.35 -10.69
CA SER A 44 -7.18 -3.38 -12.03
C SER A 44 -6.14 -3.15 -13.13
N CYS A 45 -5.17 -2.27 -12.89
CA CYS A 45 -4.10 -1.94 -13.84
C CYS A 45 -3.21 -3.15 -14.16
N GLY A 46 -2.89 -3.97 -13.14
CA GLY A 46 -2.12 -5.20 -13.30
C GLY A 46 -2.83 -6.30 -14.10
N MET A 47 -4.17 -6.25 -14.20
CA MET A 47 -4.95 -7.19 -15.01
C MET A 47 -5.01 -6.78 -16.48
N GLU A 48 -4.82 -5.50 -16.79
CA GLU A 48 -5.05 -4.91 -18.11
C GLU A 48 -3.76 -4.46 -18.81
N GLY A 49 -2.59 -4.76 -18.23
CA GLY A 49 -1.28 -4.47 -18.83
C GLY A 49 -0.94 -2.98 -18.96
N MET A 50 -1.70 -2.11 -18.27
CA MET A 50 -1.46 -0.66 -18.26
C MET A 50 -0.27 -0.31 -17.36
N VAL A 51 0.48 0.72 -17.77
CA VAL A 51 1.74 1.13 -17.16
C VAL A 51 1.45 1.79 -15.80
N VAL A 52 1.77 1.09 -14.71
CA VAL A 52 1.63 1.55 -13.29
C VAL A 52 2.59 2.72 -12.96
N ASP A 53 3.46 3.13 -13.89
CA ASP A 53 4.58 4.05 -13.69
C ASP A 53 4.14 5.50 -13.34
N GLU A 54 3.04 6.01 -13.91
CA GLU A 54 2.48 7.35 -13.57
C GLU A 54 1.86 7.40 -12.15
N PHE A 55 1.70 6.24 -11.52
CA PHE A 55 0.95 6.08 -10.29
C PHE A 55 1.86 5.88 -9.07
N ALA A 56 2.95 5.13 -9.24
CA ALA A 56 4.00 5.02 -8.23
C ALA A 56 4.71 6.37 -7.97
N SER A 57 4.76 7.24 -8.98
CA SER A 57 5.28 8.60 -8.88
C SER A 57 4.40 9.55 -8.05
N LYS A 58 3.18 9.16 -7.65
CA LYS A 58 2.32 9.90 -6.70
C LYS A 58 2.46 9.42 -5.25
N LEU A 59 3.24 8.36 -5.04
CA LEU A 59 3.62 7.80 -3.73
C LEU A 59 4.83 8.53 -3.11
N PHE A 60 5.50 9.40 -3.88
CA PHE A 60 6.62 10.25 -3.45
C PHE A 60 6.32 11.72 -3.77
#